data_AF-A0A2I0IWW6-F1
#
_entry.id   AF-A0A2I0IWW6-F1
#
_cell.length_a   1.000
_cell.length_b   1.000
_cell.length_c   1.000
_cell.angle_alpha   90.00
_cell.angle_beta   90.00
_cell.angle_gamma   90.00
#
_symmetry.space_group_name_H-M   'P 1'
#
loop_
_entity.id
_entity.type
_entity.pdbx_description
1 polymer ?
#
loop_
_entity_poly.entity_id
_entity_poly.type
_entity_poly.pdbx_seq_one_letter_code
_entity_poly.pdbx_strand_id
1 'polypeptide(L)'
;MALCAVLKESSEQKDPLFALELAMRQQKNSVSALPCRIAFSNAGIRDIYVIPVARGKSGKLLLMEKHPFRTQRGVVIAIAPLPGLSPKIDEDHPTWLQLQIRELDPRFDMNRTRIHPSKSTNHVTEGRWTLGFSNAETCMAAREMIVDETRNQRSFIERQIAQLLQCDGIELSSDT
;
A
#
# COMPACT_ATOMS: atom_id res chain seq x y z
N MET A 1 -0.31 -5.22 20.52
CA MET A 1 -1.03 -3.92 20.50
C MET A 1 -0.85 -3.12 19.21
N ALA A 2 0.19 -3.35 18.40
CA ALA A 2 0.43 -2.60 17.14
C ALA A 2 -0.66 -2.78 16.06
N LEU A 3 -1.29 -3.97 15.98
CA LEU A 3 -2.30 -4.27 14.96
C LEU A 3 -3.59 -3.44 15.15
N CYS A 4 -3.98 -3.14 16.38
CA CYS A 4 -5.14 -2.29 16.66
C CYS A 4 -4.90 -0.82 16.28
N ALA A 5 -3.67 -0.31 16.38
CA ALA A 5 -3.36 1.05 15.97
C ALA A 5 -3.44 1.21 14.45
N VAL A 6 -2.85 0.27 13.69
CA VAL A 6 -2.90 0.25 12.22
C VAL A 6 -4.34 0.09 11.69
N LEU A 7 -5.17 -0.73 12.34
CA LEU A 7 -6.59 -0.84 11.98
C LEU A 7 -7.38 0.43 12.31
N LYS A 8 -7.04 1.13 13.41
CA LYS A 8 -7.69 2.39 13.80
C LYS A 8 -7.33 3.53 12.84
N GLU A 9 -6.07 3.59 12.42
CA GLU A 9 -5.57 4.54 11.42
C GLU A 9 -6.12 4.24 10.01
N SER A 10 -6.24 2.95 9.65
CA SER A 10 -6.94 2.51 8.43
C SER A 10 -8.44 2.87 8.43
N SER A 11 -9.06 3.05 9.61
CA SER A 11 -10.44 3.55 9.75
C SER A 11 -10.55 5.07 9.55
N GLU A 12 -9.48 5.81 9.82
CA GLU A 12 -9.43 7.28 9.68
C GLU A 12 -9.07 7.73 8.25
N GLN A 13 -8.26 6.94 7.52
CA GLN A 13 -7.90 7.22 6.13
C GLN A 13 -9.00 6.80 5.12
N LYS A 14 -10.25 7.20 5.36
CA LYS A 14 -11.37 7.03 4.41
C LYS A 14 -11.29 8.11 3.34
N ASP A 15 -10.48 7.89 2.31
CA ASP A 15 -10.51 8.72 1.10
C ASP A 15 -11.72 8.31 0.24
N PRO A 16 -12.80 9.12 0.21
CA PRO A 16 -14.03 8.77 -0.50
C PRO A 16 -13.82 8.74 -2.01
N LEU A 17 -12.86 9.50 -2.53
CA LEU A 17 -12.50 9.51 -3.95
C LEU A 17 -11.90 8.15 -4.36
N PHE A 18 -11.02 7.59 -3.53
CA PHE A 18 -10.46 6.27 -3.80
C PHE A 18 -11.51 5.14 -3.77
N ALA A 19 -12.50 5.22 -2.86
CA ALA A 19 -13.58 4.23 -2.76
C ALA A 19 -14.55 4.27 -3.95
N LEU A 20 -14.96 5.48 -4.38
CA LEU A 20 -15.75 5.68 -5.60
C LEU A 20 -15.02 5.14 -6.84
N GLU A 21 -13.70 5.33 -6.88
CA GLU A 21 -12.88 4.96 -8.02
C GLU A 21 -12.59 3.46 -8.12
N LEU A 22 -12.46 2.79 -6.97
CA LEU A 22 -12.43 1.32 -6.90
C LEU A 22 -13.73 0.71 -7.44
N ALA A 23 -14.87 1.32 -7.10
CA ALA A 23 -16.18 0.91 -7.62
C ALA A 23 -16.27 1.07 -9.15
N MET A 24 -15.65 2.11 -9.71
CA MET A 24 -15.58 2.30 -11.17
C MET A 24 -14.71 1.24 -11.88
N ARG A 25 -13.66 0.70 -11.24
CA ARG A 25 -12.83 -0.37 -11.83
C ARG A 25 -13.52 -1.73 -11.87
N GLN A 26 -14.35 -2.10 -10.87
CA GLN A 26 -15.15 -3.35 -10.93
C GLN A 26 -16.01 -3.42 -12.20
N GLN A 27 -16.31 -2.28 -12.82
CA GLN A 27 -17.19 -2.19 -13.97
C GLN A 27 -16.47 -2.20 -15.33
N LYS A 28 -15.13 -2.02 -15.38
CA LYS A 28 -14.41 -1.83 -16.66
C LYS A 28 -13.07 -2.57 -16.82
N ASN A 29 -12.51 -3.19 -15.77
CA ASN A 29 -11.34 -4.07 -15.93
C ASN A 29 -11.31 -5.14 -14.83
N SER A 30 -10.81 -6.34 -15.12
CA SER A 30 -10.62 -7.39 -14.10
C SER A 30 -9.52 -6.95 -13.14
N VAL A 31 -9.90 -6.34 -12.03
CA VAL A 31 -8.99 -6.13 -10.91
C VAL A 31 -8.56 -7.52 -10.42
N SER A 32 -7.29 -7.86 -10.60
CA SER A 32 -6.76 -9.17 -10.23
C SER A 32 -6.71 -9.25 -8.71
N ALA A 33 -7.70 -9.92 -8.13
CA ALA A 33 -7.84 -10.10 -6.70
C ALA A 33 -7.35 -11.51 -6.34
N LEU A 34 -6.37 -11.61 -5.44
CA LEU A 34 -5.82 -12.90 -5.03
C LEU A 34 -6.40 -13.34 -3.69
N PRO A 35 -6.97 -14.56 -3.60
CA PRO A 35 -7.46 -15.08 -2.34
C PRO A 35 -6.29 -15.40 -1.40
N CYS A 36 -6.39 -14.97 -0.15
CA CYS A 36 -5.43 -15.28 0.90
C CYS A 36 -6.13 -15.32 2.27
N ARG A 37 -5.35 -15.63 3.30
CA ARG A 37 -5.79 -15.69 4.68
C ARG A 37 -5.00 -14.67 5.49
N ILE A 38 -5.66 -13.97 6.40
CA ILE A 38 -5.01 -13.10 7.36
C ILE A 38 -5.34 -13.57 8.77
N ALA A 39 -4.33 -13.61 9.63
CA ALA A 39 -4.53 -13.83 11.06
C ALA A 39 -4.48 -12.47 11.78
N PHE A 40 -5.58 -12.09 12.41
CA PHE A 40 -5.57 -10.96 13.35
C PHE A 40 -5.37 -11.50 14.76
N SER A 41 -4.52 -10.84 15.54
CA SER A 41 -4.21 -11.24 16.93
C SER A 41 -5.44 -11.43 17.83
N ASN A 42 -6.58 -10.82 17.45
CA ASN A 42 -7.78 -10.77 18.26
C ASN A 42 -9.02 -11.37 17.57
N ALA A 43 -8.92 -11.84 16.31
CA ALA A 43 -10.12 -12.16 15.50
C ALA A 43 -10.01 -13.44 14.66
N GLY A 44 -9.03 -14.31 14.96
CA GLY A 44 -8.82 -15.57 14.24
C GLY A 44 -8.31 -15.38 12.81
N ILE A 45 -8.34 -16.48 12.05
CA ILE A 45 -7.92 -16.52 10.63
C ILE A 45 -9.14 -16.23 9.76
N ARG A 46 -9.03 -15.28 8.82
CA ARG A 46 -10.09 -14.90 7.88
C ARG A 46 -9.65 -15.06 6.44
N ASP A 47 -10.55 -15.55 5.60
CA ASP A 47 -10.35 -15.63 4.15
C ASP A 47 -10.70 -14.27 3.52
N ILE A 48 -9.73 -13.69 2.83
CA ILE A 48 -9.79 -12.35 2.27
C ILE A 48 -9.25 -12.35 0.84
N TYR A 49 -9.46 -11.25 0.14
CA TYR A 49 -8.76 -10.92 -1.09
C TYR A 49 -7.73 -9.82 -0.81
N VAL A 50 -6.54 -9.99 -1.37
CA VAL A 50 -5.55 -8.92 -1.47
C VAL A 50 -5.63 -8.29 -2.86
N ILE A 51 -5.66 -6.96 -2.89
CA ILE A 51 -5.85 -6.19 -4.13
C ILE A 51 -4.94 -4.96 -4.13
N PRO A 52 -3.77 -5.00 -4.80
CA PRO A 52 -2.97 -3.81 -5.07
C PRO A 52 -3.58 -3.00 -6.21
N VAL A 53 -3.68 -1.69 -6.02
CA VAL A 53 -4.18 -0.74 -7.03
C VAL A 53 -3.38 0.56 -7.00
N ALA A 54 -2.88 0.97 -8.15
CA ALA A 54 -2.25 2.25 -8.42
C ALA A 54 -2.99 3.01 -9.53
N ARG A 55 -3.10 4.32 -9.35
CA ARG A 55 -3.52 5.25 -10.37
C ARG A 55 -2.85 6.59 -10.15
N GLY A 56 -2.16 7.05 -11.19
CA GLY A 56 -1.45 8.30 -11.12
C GLY A 56 -0.46 8.30 -9.97
N LYS A 57 -0.56 9.31 -9.10
CA LYS A 57 0.28 9.46 -7.89
C LYS A 57 -0.21 8.65 -6.68
N SER A 58 -1.39 8.04 -6.75
CA SER A 58 -1.99 7.30 -5.63
C SER A 58 -1.84 5.80 -5.83
N GLY A 59 -1.55 5.08 -4.76
CA GLY A 59 -1.46 3.63 -4.77
C GLY A 59 -1.81 3.07 -3.41
N LYS A 60 -2.67 2.06 -3.36
CA LYS A 60 -3.12 1.41 -2.13
C LYS A 60 -3.19 -0.12 -2.31
N LEU A 61 -2.91 -0.83 -1.23
CA LEU A 61 -3.18 -2.25 -1.06
C LEU A 61 -4.45 -2.41 -0.24
N LEU A 62 -5.41 -3.15 -0.75
CA LEU A 62 -6.68 -3.42 -0.07
C LEU A 62 -6.73 -4.85 0.41
N LEU A 63 -7.21 -5.03 1.65
CA LEU A 63 -7.64 -6.31 2.17
C LEU A 63 -9.17 -6.31 2.24
N MET A 64 -9.78 -7.27 1.56
CA MET A 64 -11.23 -7.30 1.36
C MET A 64 -11.78 -8.65 1.82
N GLU A 65 -12.75 -8.64 2.74
CA GLU A 65 -13.46 -9.86 3.12
C GLU A 65 -14.33 -10.36 1.97
N LYS A 66 -14.36 -11.68 1.76
CA LYS A 66 -15.18 -12.29 0.70
C LYS A 66 -16.67 -12.11 1.01
N HIS A 67 -17.43 -11.54 0.09
CA HIS A 67 -18.89 -11.53 0.22
C HIS A 67 -19.44 -12.95 0.05
N PRO A 68 -20.35 -13.43 0.94
CA PRO A 68 -20.81 -14.82 0.96
C PRO A 68 -21.46 -15.27 -0.37
N PHE A 69 -22.03 -14.33 -1.13
CA PHE A 69 -22.77 -14.62 -2.36
C PHE A 69 -22.16 -14.05 -3.65
N ARG A 70 -21.04 -13.32 -3.59
CA ARG A 70 -20.52 -12.59 -4.77
C ARG A 70 -18.99 -12.63 -4.79
N THR A 71 -18.42 -13.18 -5.86
CA THR A 71 -16.98 -13.12 -6.12
C THR A 71 -16.57 -11.67 -6.38
N GLN A 72 -15.38 -11.26 -5.89
CA GLN A 72 -14.82 -9.92 -6.06
C GLN A 72 -15.67 -8.74 -5.51
N ARG A 73 -16.65 -9.05 -4.67
CA ARG A 73 -17.36 -8.09 -3.81
C ARG A 73 -17.15 -8.47 -2.36
N GLY A 74 -17.29 -7.51 -1.47
CA GLY A 74 -16.73 -7.65 -0.13
C GLY A 74 -16.61 -6.34 0.63
N VAL A 75 -16.28 -6.44 1.90
CA VAL A 75 -16.03 -5.29 2.76
C VAL A 75 -14.53 -5.07 2.82
N VAL A 76 -14.07 -3.84 2.56
CA VAL A 76 -12.66 -3.48 2.79
C VAL A 76 -12.44 -3.43 4.30
N ILE A 77 -11.57 -4.30 4.80
CA ILE A 77 -11.29 -4.42 6.24
C ILE A 77 -9.98 -3.74 6.63
N ALA A 78 -9.08 -3.52 5.68
CA ALA A 78 -7.84 -2.77 5.89
C ALA A 78 -7.32 -2.19 4.57
N ILE A 79 -6.59 -1.07 4.68
CA ILE A 79 -5.94 -0.37 3.57
C ILE A 79 -4.52 -0.01 3.99
N ALA A 80 -3.55 -0.23 3.11
CA ALA A 80 -2.19 0.27 3.25
C ALA A 80 -1.78 1.09 2.02
N PRO A 81 -0.94 2.12 2.15
CA PRO A 81 -0.36 2.79 0.98
C PRO A 81 0.55 1.82 0.21
N LEU A 82 0.50 1.78 -1.12
CA LEU A 82 1.50 1.03 -1.92
C LEU A 82 2.91 1.60 -1.76
N PRO A 83 3.10 2.94 -1.76
CA PRO A 83 4.41 3.51 -1.43
C PRO A 83 4.83 3.05 -0.04
N GLY A 84 6.07 2.60 0.08
CA GLY A 84 6.63 2.17 1.36
C GLY A 84 6.31 0.73 1.77
N LEU A 85 5.47 0.00 1.02
CA LEU A 85 5.32 -1.45 1.23
C LEU A 85 6.57 -2.20 0.76
N SER A 86 7.03 -3.12 1.61
CA SER A 86 8.10 -4.06 1.27
C SER A 86 7.58 -5.49 1.36
N PRO A 87 7.11 -6.08 0.24
CA PRO A 87 6.63 -7.45 0.24
C PRO A 87 7.78 -8.45 0.24
N LYS A 88 7.83 -9.30 1.26
CA LYS A 88 8.85 -10.34 1.44
C LYS A 88 8.18 -11.68 1.71
N ILE A 89 8.61 -12.71 0.99
CA ILE A 89 8.21 -14.09 1.30
C ILE A 89 9.01 -14.53 2.52
N ASP A 90 8.34 -15.17 3.47
CA ASP A 90 8.96 -15.72 4.66
C ASP A 90 9.86 -16.92 4.28
N GLU A 91 11.08 -16.95 4.82
CA GLU A 91 12.09 -17.97 4.47
C GLU A 91 11.70 -19.36 5.00
N ASP A 92 11.08 -19.42 6.17
CA ASP A 92 10.64 -20.66 6.82
C ASP A 92 9.25 -21.09 6.32
N HIS A 93 8.46 -20.13 5.83
CA HIS A 93 7.10 -20.35 5.37
C HIS A 93 6.87 -19.77 3.96
N PRO A 94 7.15 -20.51 2.88
CA PRO A 94 7.05 -19.99 1.51
C PRO A 94 5.63 -19.61 1.06
N THR A 95 4.62 -19.97 1.84
CA THR A 95 3.22 -19.57 1.63
C THR A 95 2.86 -18.27 2.35
N TRP A 96 3.78 -17.67 3.10
CA TRP A 96 3.54 -16.46 3.88
C TRP A 96 4.22 -15.25 3.25
N LEU A 97 3.44 -14.19 3.07
CA LEU A 97 3.90 -12.89 2.60
C LEU A 97 3.89 -11.92 3.77
N GLN A 98 5.08 -11.46 4.16
CA GLN A 98 5.26 -10.39 5.11
C GLN A 98 5.21 -9.03 4.40
N LEU A 99 4.38 -8.13 4.92
CA LEU A 99 4.23 -6.76 4.44
C LEU A 99 4.61 -5.81 5.57
N GLN A 100 5.69 -5.06 5.36
CA GLN A 100 6.08 -3.97 6.23
C GLN A 100 5.40 -2.68 5.74
N ILE A 101 4.52 -2.12 6.56
CA ILE A 101 3.81 -0.86 6.34
C ILE A 101 4.62 0.23 7.03
N ARG A 102 5.29 1.02 6.21
CA ARG A 102 5.91 2.26 6.69
C ARG A 102 4.84 3.34 6.70
N GLU A 103 4.74 4.04 7.82
CA GLU A 103 4.01 5.29 7.88
C GLU A 103 4.75 6.28 6.97
N LEU A 104 4.18 6.60 5.81
CA LEU A 104 4.65 7.73 5.02
C LEU A 104 4.06 8.99 5.65
N ASP A 105 4.69 9.50 6.69
CA ASP A 105 4.52 10.90 7.06
C ASP A 105 5.49 11.71 6.18
N PRO A 106 5.01 12.50 5.20
CA PRO A 106 5.85 13.38 4.39
C PRO A 106 6.35 14.59 5.18
N ARG A 107 6.20 14.64 6.52
CA ARG A 107 7.00 15.50 7.38
C ARG A 107 8.46 15.09 7.28
N PHE A 108 9.11 15.52 6.21
CA PHE A 108 10.54 15.78 6.22
C PHE A 108 10.82 16.57 7.49
N ASP A 109 11.55 15.99 8.43
CA ASP A 109 12.03 16.65 9.65
C ASP A 109 12.94 17.83 9.23
N MET A 110 12.34 18.95 8.82
CA MET A 110 13.01 20.20 8.49
C MET A 110 13.63 20.88 9.72
N ASN A 111 13.57 20.25 10.90
CA ASN A 111 13.95 20.87 12.18
C ASN A 111 15.06 20.14 12.94
N ARG A 112 15.95 19.38 12.28
CA ARG A 112 17.22 18.96 12.92
C ARG A 112 18.29 20.07 12.89
N THR A 113 17.91 21.25 13.38
CA THR A 113 18.83 22.23 13.98
C THR A 113 18.21 22.73 15.28
N ARG A 114 18.20 21.88 16.31
CA ARG A 114 18.39 22.30 17.70
C ARG A 114 18.68 21.09 18.58
N ILE A 115 19.90 21.08 19.09
CA ILE A 115 20.41 20.16 20.10
C ILE A 115 19.62 20.40 21.40
N HIS A 116 18.71 19.49 21.76
CA HIS A 116 18.30 19.29 23.15
C HIS A 116 17.88 17.81 23.36
N PRO A 117 18.40 17.11 24.40
CA PRO A 117 18.09 15.70 24.62
C PRO A 117 16.80 15.59 25.42
N SER A 118 15.66 15.50 24.75
CA SER A 118 14.38 15.19 25.40
C SER A 118 13.89 13.80 24.99
N LYS A 119 14.10 12.86 25.92
CA LYS A 119 13.24 11.72 26.29
C LYS A 119 12.59 10.93 25.15
N SER A 120 13.17 9.75 24.89
CA SER A 120 12.57 8.54 24.31
C SER A 120 11.22 8.76 23.62
N THR A 121 11.26 9.19 22.36
CA THR A 121 10.11 9.08 21.47
C THR A 121 9.85 7.60 21.27
N ASN A 122 8.72 7.12 21.79
CA ASN A 122 8.26 5.75 21.62
C ASN A 122 8.38 5.38 20.14
N HIS A 123 9.17 4.34 19.85
CA HIS A 123 9.38 3.82 18.51
C HIS A 123 8.03 3.70 17.78
N VAL A 124 7.88 4.50 16.72
CA VAL A 124 6.85 4.36 15.70
C VAL A 124 6.82 2.89 15.32
N THR A 125 5.73 2.23 15.68
CA THR A 125 5.65 0.77 15.59
C THR A 125 5.37 0.46 14.13
N GLU A 126 6.41 0.11 13.37
CA GLU A 126 6.25 -0.31 11.97
C GLU A 126 5.12 -1.34 11.87
N GLY A 127 4.09 -1.01 11.10
CA GLY A 127 2.98 -1.93 10.88
C GLY A 127 3.49 -3.16 10.15
N ARG A 128 3.22 -4.36 10.64
CA ARG A 128 3.56 -5.61 9.96
C ARG A 128 2.30 -6.44 9.74
N TRP A 129 2.03 -6.79 8.49
CA TRP A 129 0.99 -7.78 8.15
C TRP A 129 1.66 -9.05 7.66
N THR A 130 1.08 -10.19 8.03
CA THR A 130 1.44 -11.50 7.48
C THR A 130 0.21 -12.07 6.79
N LEU A 131 0.33 -12.29 5.48
CA LEU A 131 -0.71 -12.89 4.66
C LEU A 131 -0.32 -14.33 4.33
N GLY A 132 -1.20 -15.29 4.62
CA GLY A 132 -1.01 -16.69 4.27
C GLY A 132 -1.74 -17.04 2.98
N PHE A 133 -1.07 -17.72 2.06
CA PHE A 133 -1.62 -18.17 0.79
C PHE A 133 -1.79 -19.68 0.76
N SER A 134 -2.57 -20.19 -0.19
CA SER A 134 -2.82 -21.63 -0.32
C SER A 134 -1.56 -22.41 -0.75
N ASN A 135 -0.68 -21.79 -1.52
CA ASN A 135 0.57 -22.39 -1.99
C ASN A 135 1.63 -21.30 -2.28
N ALA A 136 2.88 -21.72 -2.49
CA ALA A 136 3.99 -20.79 -2.73
C ALA A 136 3.84 -20.00 -4.05
N GLU A 137 3.25 -20.61 -5.08
CA GLU A 137 3.01 -19.97 -6.38
C GLU A 137 2.06 -18.76 -6.25
N THR A 138 0.95 -18.93 -5.53
CA THR A 138 -0.01 -17.85 -5.26
C THR A 138 0.59 -16.76 -4.35
N CYS A 139 1.44 -17.13 -3.39
CA CYS A 139 2.20 -16.18 -2.58
C CYS A 139 3.16 -15.34 -3.44
N MET A 140 3.88 -15.99 -4.35
CA MET A 140 4.80 -15.34 -5.29
C MET A 140 4.06 -14.43 -6.26
N ALA A 141 2.96 -14.90 -6.85
CA ALA A 141 2.11 -14.09 -7.73
C ALA A 141 1.57 -12.84 -7.00
N ALA A 142 1.20 -12.96 -5.71
CA ALA A 142 0.78 -11.82 -4.91
C ALA A 142 1.91 -10.82 -4.68
N ARG A 143 3.12 -11.30 -4.39
CA ARG A 143 4.31 -10.45 -4.28
C ARG A 143 4.56 -9.69 -5.57
N GLU A 144 4.56 -10.39 -6.71
CA GLU A 144 4.79 -9.78 -8.04
C GLU A 144 3.75 -8.71 -8.34
N MET A 145 2.47 -8.99 -8.08
CA MET A 145 1.39 -8.04 -8.31
C MET A 145 1.56 -6.74 -7.50
N ILE A 146 1.98 -6.85 -6.23
CA ILE A 146 2.24 -5.67 -5.38
C ILE A 146 3.45 -4.88 -5.92
N VAL A 147 4.52 -5.58 -6.31
CA VAL A 147 5.73 -4.96 -6.86
C VAL A 147 5.43 -4.25 -8.18
N ASP A 148 4.68 -4.89 -9.07
CA ASP A 148 4.30 -4.34 -10.37
C ASP A 148 3.45 -3.09 -10.21
N GLU A 149 2.45 -3.12 -9.33
CA GLU A 149 1.58 -1.96 -9.15
C GLU A 149 2.30 -0.80 -8.44
N THR A 150 3.24 -1.11 -7.55
CA THR A 150 4.15 -0.11 -6.96
C THR A 150 5.07 0.50 -8.03
N ARG A 151 5.60 -0.33 -8.94
CA ARG A 151 6.41 0.13 -10.08
C ARG A 151 5.59 1.02 -11.01
N ASN A 152 4.34 0.65 -11.31
CA ASN A 152 3.44 1.45 -12.14
C ASN A 152 3.21 2.85 -11.56
N GLN A 153 2.95 2.92 -10.24
CA GLN A 153 2.82 4.20 -9.54
C GLN A 153 4.11 5.03 -9.61
N ARG A 154 5.26 4.38 -9.37
CA ARG A 154 6.58 5.03 -9.39
C ARG A 154 6.87 5.62 -10.78
N SER A 155 6.70 4.83 -11.84
CA SER A 155 6.94 5.30 -13.22
C SER A 155 5.99 6.42 -13.63
N PHE A 156 4.76 6.46 -13.11
CA PHE A 156 3.88 7.61 -13.32
C PHE A 156 4.47 8.88 -12.69
N ILE A 157 4.91 8.81 -11.43
CA ILE A 157 5.50 9.94 -10.71
C ILE A 157 6.80 10.41 -11.40
N GLU A 158 7.67 9.47 -11.79
CA GLU A 158 8.92 9.78 -12.49
C GLU A 158 8.66 10.54 -13.80
N ARG A 159 7.66 10.13 -14.59
CA ARG A 159 7.27 10.86 -15.81
C ARG A 159 6.77 12.26 -15.52
N GLN A 160 5.94 12.43 -14.48
CA GLN A 160 5.43 13.75 -14.10
C GLN A 160 6.57 14.67 -13.65
N ILE A 161 7.51 14.16 -12.85
CA ILE A 161 8.68 14.93 -12.41
C ILE A 161 9.56 15.30 -13.60
N ALA A 162 9.84 14.36 -14.50
CA ALA A 162 10.63 14.62 -15.69
C ALA A 162 10.04 15.74 -16.58
N GLN A 163 8.72 15.76 -16.74
CA GLN A 163 8.03 16.83 -17.48
C GLN A 163 8.20 18.20 -16.81
N LEU A 164 8.09 18.26 -15.48
CA LEU A 164 8.28 19.52 -14.74
C LEU A 164 9.72 20.03 -14.87
N LEU A 165 10.71 19.14 -14.77
CA LEU A 165 12.12 19.51 -14.92
C LEU A 165 12.49 19.96 -16.34
N GLN A 166 11.76 19.52 -17.36
CA GLN A 166 11.95 19.98 -18.74
C GLN A 166 11.37 21.37 -19.01
N CYS A 167 10.37 21.80 -18.22
CA CYS A 167 9.80 23.14 -18.32
C CYS A 167 10.73 24.25 -17.80
N ASP A 168 11.70 23.93 -16.94
CA ASP A 168 12.65 24.91 -16.38
C ASP A 168 13.80 25.28 -17.35
N GLY A 169 13.82 24.74 -18.57
CA GLY A 169 14.92 24.86 -19.54
C GLY A 169 14.74 25.85 -20.70
N ILE A 170 13.74 26.72 -20.67
CA ILE A 170 13.42 27.71 -21.74
C ILE A 170 13.02 29.00 -21.00
N GLU A 171 13.77 30.12 -20.96
CA GLU A 171 14.41 30.94 -22.00
C GLU A 171 15.58 31.74 -21.39
N LEU A 172 16.77 31.69 -22.01
CA LEU A 172 17.60 32.89 -22.16
C LEU A 172 17.78 33.09 -23.66
N SER A 173 16.92 33.93 -24.20
CA SER A 173 17.04 34.56 -25.50
C SER A 173 18.45 35.13 -25.67
N SER A 174 19.27 34.49 -26.51
CA SER A 174 20.37 35.18 -27.17
C SER A 174 19.78 35.97 -28.32
N ASP A 175 19.28 37.16 -28.00
CA ASP A 175 18.95 38.19 -28.97
C ASP A 175 20.16 39.13 -29.10
N THR A 176 20.62 39.29 -30.35
CA THR A 176 21.60 40.24 -30.92
C THR A 176 23.10 39.89 -30.81
#